data_AF-A0A842IP88-F1
#
_entry.id   AF-A0A842IP88-F1
#
_cell.length_a   1.000
_cell.length_b   1.000
_cell.length_c   1.000
_cell.angle_alpha   90.00
_cell.angle_beta   90.00
_cell.angle_gamma   90.00
#
_symmetry.space_group_name_H-M   'P 1'
#
loop_
_entity.id
_entity.type
_entity.pdbx_description
1 polymer ?
#
loop_
_entity_poly.entity_id
_entity_poly.type
_entity_poly.pdbx_seq_one_letter_code
_entity_poly.pdbx_strand_id
1 'polypeptide(L)'
;MMKHFSVIALLFSLVATSFSGAQTKTTQKEKFETQYNATKTLVKSKSYTYIGEVVFNDEKRELLQAETNYIDINNSDVLSIIQALGQKQPVEVNGSIDNYSVNFDDGKQVIVITFVSNANEFLIEIKPTGKAFLTMNASGLLIKQAGFIKPL
;
A
#
# COMPACT_ATOMS: atom_id res chain seq x y z
N MET A 1 -14.38 44.86 69.19
CA MET A 1 -15.26 45.60 68.25
C MET A 1 -14.64 45.53 66.87
N MET A 2 -15.14 44.67 65.98
CA MET A 2 -14.90 44.75 64.53
C MET A 2 -16.18 44.30 63.83
N LYS A 3 -16.62 45.16 62.90
CA LYS A 3 -17.89 45.13 62.17
C LYS A 3 -17.86 44.10 61.03
N HIS A 4 -19.04 43.53 60.79
CA HIS A 4 -19.42 42.75 59.61
C HIS A 4 -19.13 43.49 58.29
N PHE A 5 -18.78 42.76 57.22
CA PHE A 5 -19.41 42.92 55.90
C PHE A 5 -19.18 41.69 55.01
N SER A 6 -20.25 41.31 54.34
CA SER A 6 -20.53 40.07 53.62
C SER A 6 -19.90 39.97 52.22
N VAL A 7 -19.70 38.73 51.76
CA VAL A 7 -19.94 38.19 50.40
C VAL A 7 -19.58 39.09 49.19
N ILE A 8 -18.49 38.76 48.52
CA ILE A 8 -18.26 39.00 47.08
C ILE A 8 -17.74 37.65 46.54
N ALA A 9 -18.58 36.72 46.09
CA ALA A 9 -19.30 36.69 44.82
C ALA A 9 -18.39 36.89 43.59
N LEU A 10 -18.07 35.76 42.95
CA LEU A 10 -18.30 35.57 41.51
C LEU A 10 -17.45 36.44 40.56
N LEU A 11 -16.17 36.08 40.34
CA LEU A 11 -15.38 36.56 39.20
C LEU A 11 -14.19 35.64 38.89
N PHE A 12 -14.48 34.38 38.57
CA PHE A 12 -13.53 33.49 37.89
C PHE A 12 -14.26 32.67 36.82
N SER A 13 -14.95 33.38 35.93
CA SER A 13 -15.51 32.82 34.70
C SER A 13 -15.10 33.74 33.58
N LEU A 14 -13.96 33.48 32.94
CA LEU A 14 -13.58 33.90 31.57
C LEU A 14 -12.08 33.69 31.35
N VAL A 15 -11.65 32.43 31.33
CA VAL A 15 -10.67 32.02 30.31
C VAL A 15 -11.14 30.68 29.77
N ALA A 16 -12.27 30.72 29.06
CA ALA A 16 -12.48 29.72 28.03
C ALA A 16 -11.40 29.98 26.99
N THR A 17 -10.24 29.36 27.17
CA THR A 17 -9.34 29.15 26.05
C THR A 17 -10.10 28.27 25.08
N SER A 18 -10.79 28.90 24.14
CA SER A 18 -11.15 28.31 22.87
C SER A 18 -9.84 27.99 22.13
N PHE A 19 -9.08 27.02 22.66
CA PHE A 19 -8.36 26.07 21.84
C PHE A 19 -9.42 25.22 21.15
N SER A 20 -10.17 25.86 20.25
CA SER A 20 -10.73 25.19 19.11
C SER A 20 -9.51 24.75 18.33
N GLY A 21 -8.94 23.60 18.71
CA GLY A 21 -8.06 22.87 17.82
C GLY A 21 -8.86 22.69 16.56
N ALA A 22 -8.59 23.50 15.55
CA ALA A 22 -8.88 23.14 14.19
C ALA A 22 -8.09 21.85 13.99
N GLN A 23 -8.73 20.71 14.26
CA GLN A 23 -8.19 19.42 13.91
C GLN A 23 -8.13 19.46 12.40
N THR A 24 -6.99 19.91 11.86
CA THR A 24 -6.78 20.12 10.44
C THR A 24 -7.06 18.78 9.78
N LYS A 25 -8.21 18.68 9.10
CA LYS A 25 -8.57 17.44 8.41
C LYS A 25 -7.48 17.22 7.36
N THR A 26 -6.75 16.12 7.49
CA THR A 26 -5.70 15.76 6.53
C THR A 26 -6.31 15.75 5.14
N THR A 27 -5.73 16.54 4.25
CA THR A 27 -6.19 16.65 2.87
C THR A 27 -5.93 15.34 2.13
N GLN A 28 -6.66 15.09 1.04
CA GLN A 28 -6.43 13.91 0.20
C GLN A 28 -5.01 13.88 -0.35
N LYS A 29 -4.45 15.05 -0.70
CA LYS A 29 -3.09 15.19 -1.19
C LYS A 29 -2.06 14.73 -0.16
N GLU A 30 -2.18 15.19 1.08
CA GLU A 30 -1.29 14.78 2.18
C GLU A 30 -1.40 13.28 2.47
N LYS A 31 -2.60 12.70 2.36
CA LYS A 31 -2.80 11.24 2.51
C LYS A 31 -2.06 10.46 1.42
N PHE A 32 -2.16 10.87 0.16
CA PHE A 32 -1.47 10.22 -0.96
C PHE A 32 0.04 10.39 -0.87
N GLU A 33 0.52 11.56 -0.47
CA GLU A 33 1.96 11.79 -0.27
C GLU A 33 2.52 10.93 0.88
N THR A 34 1.80 10.85 1.99
CA THR A 34 2.17 9.97 3.11
C THR A 34 2.19 8.50 2.68
N GLN A 35 1.14 8.05 1.99
CA GLN A 35 1.04 6.68 1.49
C GLN A 35 2.17 6.37 0.49
N TYR A 36 2.46 7.28 -0.42
CA TYR A 36 3.53 7.13 -1.40
C TYR A 36 4.90 6.99 -0.72
N ASN A 37 5.20 7.86 0.25
CA ASN A 37 6.47 7.81 0.99
C ASN A 37 6.61 6.54 1.83
N ALA A 38 5.53 6.08 2.47
CA ALA A 38 5.51 4.81 3.17
C ALA A 38 5.76 3.62 2.22
N THR A 39 5.07 3.61 1.08
CA THR A 39 5.25 2.59 0.03
C THR A 39 6.67 2.60 -0.53
N LYS A 40 7.24 3.79 -0.79
CA LYS A 40 8.62 3.96 -1.25
C LYS A 40 9.63 3.41 -0.25
N THR A 41 9.41 3.62 1.04
CA THR A 41 10.23 3.06 2.11
C THR A 41 10.14 1.54 2.14
N LEU A 42 8.91 1.01 2.03
CA LEU A 42 8.66 -0.43 2.00
C LEU A 42 9.33 -1.10 0.78
N VAL A 43 9.21 -0.52 -0.42
CA VAL A 43 9.85 -1.08 -1.62
C VAL A 43 11.38 -1.05 -1.51
N LYS A 44 11.94 0.02 -0.92
CA LYS A 44 13.39 0.14 -0.67
C LYS A 44 13.92 -0.91 0.31
N SER A 45 13.10 -1.43 1.22
CA SER A 45 13.55 -2.49 2.14
C SER A 45 13.77 -3.82 1.45
N LYS A 46 13.18 -4.01 0.24
CA LYS A 46 13.11 -5.32 -0.45
C LYS A 46 12.58 -6.44 0.44
N SER A 47 11.74 -6.10 1.42
CA SER A 47 11.13 -7.05 2.35
C SER A 47 9.65 -6.71 2.47
N TYR A 48 8.86 -7.24 1.54
CA TYR A 48 7.43 -6.93 1.42
C TYR A 48 6.67 -8.04 0.68
N THR A 49 5.37 -8.08 0.91
CA THR A 49 4.44 -8.97 0.22
C THR A 49 3.48 -8.16 -0.65
N TYR A 50 3.36 -8.51 -1.92
CA TYR A 50 2.19 -8.16 -2.73
C TYR A 50 1.05 -9.13 -2.41
N ILE A 51 -0.17 -8.61 -2.23
CA ILE A 51 -1.38 -9.41 -2.06
C ILE A 51 -2.36 -9.08 -3.18
N GLY A 52 -2.71 -10.07 -4.00
CA GLY A 52 -3.71 -9.96 -5.04
C GLY A 52 -5.13 -10.05 -4.47
N GLU A 53 -5.99 -9.10 -4.84
CA GLU A 53 -7.41 -9.08 -4.45
C GLU A 53 -8.33 -9.45 -5.63
N VAL A 54 -7.91 -9.12 -6.86
CA VAL A 54 -8.70 -9.32 -8.07
C VAL A 54 -7.79 -9.76 -9.20
N VAL A 55 -8.16 -10.81 -9.93
CA VAL A 55 -7.55 -11.16 -11.22
C VAL A 55 -8.47 -10.72 -12.35
N PHE A 56 -7.91 -10.19 -13.44
CA PHE A 56 -8.72 -9.63 -14.51
C PHE A 56 -8.07 -9.68 -15.88
N ASN A 57 -8.90 -9.52 -16.90
CA ASN A 57 -8.50 -9.16 -18.26
C ASN A 57 -9.36 -7.99 -18.74
N ASP A 58 -9.39 -7.75 -20.05
CA ASP A 58 -10.12 -6.61 -20.63
C ASP A 58 -11.65 -6.80 -20.59
N GLU A 59 -12.15 -8.01 -20.30
CA GLU A 59 -13.58 -8.36 -20.32
C GLU A 59 -14.13 -8.80 -18.95
N LYS A 60 -13.32 -9.46 -18.13
CA LYS A 60 -13.75 -10.21 -16.95
C LYS A 60 -12.86 -9.91 -15.74
N ARG A 61 -13.46 -10.07 -14.56
CA ARG A 61 -12.80 -9.92 -13.26
C ARG A 61 -13.29 -11.01 -12.32
N GLU A 62 -12.38 -11.57 -11.53
CA GLU A 62 -12.66 -12.56 -10.50
C GLU A 62 -12.02 -12.11 -9.19
N LEU A 63 -12.78 -12.20 -8.09
CA LEU A 63 -12.24 -11.97 -6.76
C LEU A 63 -11.33 -13.13 -6.38
N LEU A 64 -10.17 -12.79 -5.83
CA LEU A 64 -9.24 -13.77 -5.30
C LEU A 64 -9.55 -14.03 -3.84
N GLN A 65 -9.32 -15.25 -3.38
CA GLN A 65 -9.36 -15.55 -1.96
C GLN A 65 -8.27 -14.74 -1.26
N ALA A 66 -8.63 -14.14 -0.12
CA ALA A 66 -7.71 -13.31 0.64
C ALA A 66 -6.44 -14.09 1.02
N GLU A 67 -5.29 -13.45 0.81
CA GLU A 67 -3.96 -13.93 1.21
C GLU A 67 -3.49 -15.27 0.60
N THR A 68 -4.22 -15.82 -0.39
CA THR A 68 -3.74 -17.00 -1.14
C THR A 68 -3.02 -16.63 -2.43
N ASN A 69 -3.13 -15.36 -2.83
CA ASN A 69 -2.52 -14.81 -4.03
C ASN A 69 -1.50 -13.77 -3.63
N TYR A 70 -0.22 -14.12 -3.72
CA TYR A 70 0.83 -13.29 -3.17
C TYR A 70 2.16 -13.39 -3.92
N ILE A 71 3.00 -12.36 -3.71
CA ILE A 71 4.42 -12.35 -4.07
C ILE A 71 5.18 -11.82 -2.86
N ASP A 72 5.91 -12.70 -2.20
CA ASP A 72 6.85 -12.35 -1.15
C ASP A 72 8.19 -12.02 -1.77
N ILE A 73 8.64 -10.78 -1.55
CA ILE A 73 9.97 -10.32 -1.94
C ILE A 73 10.79 -10.23 -0.66
N ASN A 74 11.82 -11.06 -0.55
CA ASN A 74 12.74 -11.07 0.58
C ASN A 74 14.18 -10.96 0.05
N ASN A 75 14.68 -9.72 0.01
CA ASN A 75 15.98 -9.34 -0.52
C ASN A 75 16.19 -9.77 -1.98
N SER A 76 16.85 -10.90 -2.18
CA SER A 76 17.18 -11.47 -3.49
C SER A 76 16.30 -12.66 -3.87
N ASP A 77 15.35 -13.04 -3.01
CA ASP A 77 14.53 -14.22 -3.19
C ASP A 77 13.06 -13.84 -3.36
N VAL A 78 12.35 -14.63 -4.15
CA VAL A 78 10.90 -14.51 -4.36
C VAL A 78 10.20 -15.84 -4.09
N LEU A 79 9.08 -15.76 -3.39
CA LEU A 79 8.09 -16.82 -3.30
C LEU A 79 6.75 -16.24 -3.75
N SER A 80 6.10 -16.84 -4.75
CA SER A 80 4.81 -16.37 -5.22
C SER A 80 3.84 -17.50 -5.54
N ILE A 81 2.57 -17.26 -5.25
CA ILE A 81 1.44 -18.08 -5.68
C ILE A 81 0.46 -17.15 -6.38
N ILE A 82 0.27 -17.31 -7.69
CA ILE A 82 -0.49 -16.37 -8.52
C ILE A 82 -1.58 -17.12 -9.31
N GLN A 83 -2.83 -16.86 -8.98
CA GLN A 83 -3.98 -17.38 -9.72
C GLN A 83 -4.19 -16.58 -11.02
N ALA A 84 -4.23 -17.31 -12.13
CA ALA A 84 -4.63 -16.76 -13.42
C ALA A 84 -6.15 -16.86 -13.60
N LEU A 85 -6.72 -15.91 -14.35
CA LEU A 85 -8.15 -15.85 -14.65
C LEU A 85 -8.60 -17.14 -15.35
N GLY A 86 -9.65 -17.79 -14.81
CA GLY A 86 -10.22 -19.01 -15.40
C GLY A 86 -9.31 -20.25 -15.35
N GLN A 87 -8.14 -20.19 -14.71
CA GLN A 87 -7.28 -21.35 -14.51
C GLN A 87 -7.63 -22.07 -13.21
N LYS A 88 -7.47 -23.39 -13.17
CA LYS A 88 -7.73 -24.18 -11.95
C LYS A 88 -6.57 -24.20 -10.97
N GLN A 89 -5.35 -24.10 -11.50
CA GLN A 89 -4.12 -24.17 -10.71
C GLN A 89 -3.41 -22.82 -10.75
N PRO A 90 -2.85 -22.36 -9.63
CA PRO A 90 -2.03 -21.17 -9.61
C PRO A 90 -0.67 -21.43 -10.25
N VAL A 91 0.00 -20.35 -10.63
CA VAL A 91 1.42 -20.37 -10.99
C VAL A 91 2.21 -20.14 -9.71
N GLU A 92 3.09 -21.09 -9.39
CA GLU A 92 4.00 -21.01 -8.25
C GLU A 92 5.41 -20.69 -8.73
N VAL A 93 6.05 -19.72 -8.07
CA VAL A 93 7.45 -19.36 -8.33
C VAL A 93 8.18 -19.32 -7.00
N ASN A 94 9.27 -20.08 -6.90
CA ASN A 94 10.20 -20.04 -5.79
C ASN A 94 11.61 -20.01 -6.37
N GLY A 95 12.35 -18.93 -6.12
CA GLY A 95 13.68 -18.78 -6.68
C GLY A 95 14.31 -17.42 -6.43
N SER A 96 15.48 -17.21 -7.02
CA SER A 96 16.19 -15.94 -6.99
C SER A 96 15.53 -14.91 -7.90
N ILE A 97 15.72 -13.64 -7.54
CA ILE A 97 15.30 -12.47 -8.29
C ILE A 97 16.48 -12.00 -9.16
N ASP A 98 16.25 -11.98 -10.46
CA ASP A 98 17.15 -11.40 -11.45
C ASP A 98 16.63 -10.05 -11.94
N ASN A 99 17.53 -9.16 -12.33
CA ASN A 99 17.22 -7.87 -12.95
C ASN A 99 16.21 -7.00 -12.16
N TYR A 100 16.29 -7.02 -10.83
CA TYR A 100 15.42 -6.19 -9.98
C TYR A 100 15.66 -4.70 -10.23
N SER A 101 14.63 -4.02 -10.70
CA SER A 101 14.66 -2.59 -10.99
C SER A 101 13.43 -1.90 -10.42
N VAL A 102 13.63 -0.69 -9.90
CA VAL A 102 12.55 0.13 -9.35
C VAL A 102 12.67 1.54 -9.91
N ASN A 103 11.60 2.03 -10.50
CA ASN A 103 11.44 3.42 -10.90
C ASN A 103 10.49 4.14 -9.94
N PHE A 104 10.97 5.21 -9.31
CA PHE A 104 10.16 6.09 -8.47
C PHE A 104 9.83 7.36 -9.25
N ASP A 105 8.62 7.47 -9.81
CA ASP A 105 8.13 8.70 -10.42
C ASP A 105 7.54 9.59 -9.32
N ASP A 106 8.39 10.42 -8.72
CA ASP A 106 8.02 11.33 -7.62
C ASP A 106 6.99 12.39 -8.07
N GLY A 107 6.99 12.76 -9.36
CA GLY A 107 6.04 13.72 -9.92
C GLY A 107 4.62 13.18 -10.03
N LYS A 108 4.49 11.89 -10.41
CA LYS A 108 3.20 11.20 -10.48
C LYS A 108 2.85 10.41 -9.22
N GLN A 109 3.77 10.32 -8.26
CA GLN A 109 3.67 9.46 -7.09
C GLN A 109 3.37 7.99 -7.45
N VAL A 110 4.05 7.51 -8.49
CA VAL A 110 3.94 6.12 -8.99
C VAL A 110 5.25 5.38 -8.74
N ILE A 111 5.15 4.12 -8.35
CA ILE A 111 6.30 3.21 -8.22
C ILE A 111 6.12 2.08 -9.22
N VAL A 112 7.12 1.83 -10.05
CA VAL A 112 7.13 0.68 -10.97
C VAL A 112 8.29 -0.23 -10.57
N ILE A 113 7.97 -1.49 -10.28
CA ILE A 113 8.92 -2.52 -9.90
C ILE A 113 8.92 -3.56 -11.01
N THR A 114 10.09 -3.97 -11.47
CA THR A 114 10.26 -5.02 -12.47
C THR A 114 11.35 -5.98 -12.06
N PHE A 115 11.14 -7.27 -12.27
CA PHE A 115 12.16 -8.30 -12.04
C PHE A 115 11.81 -9.59 -12.80
N VAL A 116 12.75 -10.52 -12.81
CA VAL A 116 12.60 -11.86 -13.41
C VAL A 116 12.88 -12.93 -12.36
N SER A 117 12.14 -14.03 -12.40
CA SER A 117 12.48 -15.24 -11.64
C SER A 117 11.96 -16.49 -12.33
N ASN A 118 12.81 -17.52 -12.48
CA ASN A 118 12.49 -18.78 -13.18
C ASN A 118 11.86 -18.55 -14.57
N ALA A 119 12.41 -17.61 -15.36
CA ALA A 119 11.89 -17.17 -16.66
C ALA A 119 10.50 -16.52 -16.64
N ASN A 120 9.95 -16.20 -15.47
CA ASN A 120 8.73 -15.40 -15.34
C ASN A 120 9.09 -13.93 -15.17
N GLU A 121 8.43 -13.05 -15.92
CA GLU A 121 8.63 -11.60 -15.83
C GLU A 121 7.55 -10.99 -14.96
N PHE A 122 7.95 -10.13 -14.03
CA PHE A 122 7.05 -9.45 -13.10
C PHE A 122 7.13 -7.94 -13.30
N LEU A 123 5.97 -7.30 -13.35
CA LEU A 123 5.81 -5.85 -13.30
C LEU A 123 4.75 -5.52 -12.24
N ILE A 124 5.13 -4.73 -11.23
CA ILE A 124 4.20 -4.23 -10.21
C ILE A 124 4.19 -2.71 -10.29
N GLU A 125 3.03 -2.15 -10.63
CA GLU A 125 2.80 -0.71 -10.64
C GLU A 125 1.98 -0.30 -9.42
N ILE A 126 2.51 0.58 -8.58
CA ILE A 126 1.85 1.05 -7.36
C ILE A 126 1.45 2.52 -7.55
N LYS A 127 0.15 2.79 -7.35
CA LYS A 127 -0.46 4.11 -7.48
C LYS A 127 -0.35 4.92 -6.18
N PRO A 128 -0.58 6.25 -6.22
CA PRO A 128 -0.55 7.11 -5.03
C PRO A 128 -1.53 6.68 -3.93
N THR A 129 -2.58 5.95 -4.32
CA THR A 129 -3.59 5.40 -3.41
C THR A 129 -3.10 4.18 -2.62
N GLY A 130 -1.92 3.64 -2.92
CA GLY A 130 -1.40 2.39 -2.37
C GLY A 130 -1.92 1.14 -3.08
N LYS A 131 -2.83 1.27 -4.05
CA LYS A 131 -3.26 0.15 -4.90
C LYS A 131 -2.12 -0.24 -5.85
N ALA A 132 -1.88 -1.55 -5.93
CA ALA A 132 -0.84 -2.16 -6.73
C ALA A 132 -1.44 -3.00 -7.85
N PHE A 133 -0.85 -2.93 -9.03
CA PHE A 133 -1.27 -3.64 -10.23
C PHE A 133 -0.13 -4.53 -10.71
N LEU A 134 -0.34 -5.84 -10.65
CA LEU A 134 0.59 -6.83 -11.14
C LEU A 134 0.30 -7.12 -12.61
N THR A 135 1.35 -7.19 -13.41
CA THR A 135 1.39 -7.88 -14.69
C THR A 135 2.50 -8.92 -14.63
N MET A 136 2.15 -10.19 -14.73
CA MET A 136 3.10 -11.30 -14.77
C MET A 136 3.02 -12.01 -16.13
N ASN A 137 4.16 -12.29 -16.74
CA ASN A 137 4.26 -13.14 -17.92
C ASN A 137 4.88 -14.47 -17.51
N ALA A 138 4.04 -15.50 -17.42
CA ALA A 138 4.45 -16.85 -17.05
C ALA A 138 4.52 -17.74 -18.30
N SER A 139 5.68 -17.81 -18.95
CA SER A 139 5.87 -18.61 -20.17
C SER A 139 4.82 -18.34 -21.27
N GLY A 140 4.46 -17.07 -21.48
CA GLY A 140 3.46 -16.65 -22.47
C GLY A 140 2.04 -16.51 -21.92
N LEU A 141 1.79 -16.95 -20.68
CA LEU A 141 0.53 -16.66 -19.98
C LEU A 141 0.63 -15.28 -19.31
N LEU A 142 -0.12 -14.31 -19.84
CA LEU A 142 -0.22 -12.99 -19.24
C LEU A 142 -1.28 -12.99 -18.12
N ILE A 143 -0.85 -12.65 -16.91
CA ILE A 143 -1.70 -12.56 -15.72
C ILE A 143 -1.72 -11.11 -15.25
N LYS A 144 -2.91 -10.54 -15.06
CA LYS A 144 -3.09 -9.21 -14.47
C LYS A 144 -3.87 -9.31 -13.17
N GLN A 145 -3.34 -8.70 -12.11
CA GLN A 145 -4.01 -8.63 -10.81
C GLN A 145 -4.00 -7.22 -10.24
N ALA A 146 -5.01 -6.88 -9.44
CA ALA A 146 -5.07 -5.68 -8.63
C ALA A 146 -5.04 -6.07 -7.16
N GLY A 147 -4.35 -5.28 -6.35
CA GLY A 147 -4.08 -5.60 -4.95
C GLY A 147 -3.40 -4.46 -4.23
N PHE A 148 -2.55 -4.82 -3.26
CA PHE A 148 -1.75 -3.89 -2.47
C PHE A 148 -0.44 -4.56 -2.03
N ILE A 149 0.48 -3.77 -1.47
CA ILE A 149 1.67 -4.32 -0.79
C ILE A 149 1.59 -4.08 0.71
N LYS A 150 2.15 -5.01 1.50
CA LYS A 150 2.31 -4.90 2.95
C LYS A 150 3.72 -5.32 3.37
N PRO A 151 4.20 -4.92 4.56
CA PRO A 151 5.40 -5.52 5.15
C PRO A 151 5.27 -7.04 5.21
N LEU A 152 6.39 -7.71 4.90
CA LEU A 152 6.56 -9.15 5.09
C LEU A 152 6.59 -9.48 6.59
#